data_AF-A0A4Y2GU10-F1
#
_entry.id   AF-A0A4Y2GU10-F1
#
_cell.length_a   1.000
_cell.length_b   1.000
_cell.length_c   1.000
_cell.angle_alpha   90.00
_cell.angle_beta   90.00
_cell.angle_gamma   90.00
#
_symmetry.space_group_name_H-M   'P 1'
#
loop_
_entity.id
_entity.type
_entity.pdbx_description
1 polymer ?
#
loop_
_entity_poly.entity_id
_entity_poly.type
_entity_poly.pdbx_seq_one_letter_code
_entity_poly.pdbx_strand_id
1 'polypeptide(L)'
;CYIDKWRIAESKLASLLAEKDSSSVVNESFIPNAVLRYPKLKLPTFDGNIKNWLGYWGQFKKIDTDPNLDDHDKFAYLLQSMEKGSSAEELIKSFPPGGESYSKALQQLQSRFGKEDLLIEVYVRDFLSLVLLNNSEQKFSLRKLYDNLESKLRALEVLGVARDKYVAMLYPLVESSLPDDTLRAWHRFQAINRGHRETESSEPNDKKKKRVNTSHGFRRFAFIFAQ
;
A
#
# COMPACT_ATOMS: atom_id res chain seq x y z
N CYS A 1 34.40 8.63 -28.56
CA CYS A 1 35.41 7.68 -28.03
C CYS A 1 35.00 7.14 -26.64
N TYR A 2 33.92 6.36 -26.61
CA TYR A 2 33.46 5.54 -25.46
C TYR A 2 32.87 4.23 -26.01
N ILE A 3 32.16 4.35 -27.14
CA ILE A 3 31.72 3.26 -28.02
C ILE A 3 32.91 2.38 -28.47
N ASP A 4 34.05 2.97 -28.81
CA ASP A 4 35.22 2.20 -29.26
C ASP A 4 35.87 1.37 -28.14
N LYS A 5 35.81 1.85 -26.89
CA LYS A 5 36.33 1.10 -25.74
C LYS A 5 35.47 -0.13 -25.42
N TRP A 6 34.16 -0.04 -25.65
CA TRP A 6 33.24 -1.15 -25.42
C TRP A 6 33.42 -2.27 -26.44
N ARG A 7 33.60 -1.92 -27.72
CA ARG A 7 33.82 -2.88 -28.79
C ARG A 7 35.14 -3.64 -28.65
N ILE A 8 36.19 -2.98 -28.15
CA ILE A 8 37.49 -3.61 -27.85
C ILE A 8 37.37 -4.57 -26.65
N ALA A 9 36.54 -4.24 -25.65
CA ALA A 9 36.30 -5.12 -24.52
C ALA A 9 35.53 -6.38 -24.94
N GLU A 10 34.50 -6.24 -25.77
CA GLU A 10 33.73 -7.37 -26.31
C GLU A 10 34.59 -8.30 -27.18
N SER A 11 35.46 -7.76 -28.04
CA SER A 11 36.33 -8.61 -28.86
C SER A 11 37.34 -9.40 -28.03
N LYS A 12 37.85 -8.79 -26.95
CA LYS A 12 38.82 -9.44 -26.05
C LYS A 12 38.17 -10.52 -25.18
N LEU A 13 36.91 -10.33 -24.82
CA LEU A 13 36.12 -11.30 -24.06
C LEU A 13 35.71 -12.48 -24.96
N ALA A 14 35.38 -12.23 -26.22
CA ALA A 14 35.12 -13.27 -27.22
C ALA A 14 36.36 -14.13 -27.52
N SER A 15 37.55 -13.52 -27.64
CA SER A 15 38.79 -14.28 -27.86
C SER A 15 39.19 -15.14 -26.65
N LEU A 16 38.96 -14.65 -25.42
CA LEU A 16 39.24 -15.42 -24.19
C LEU A 16 38.29 -16.61 -24.02
N LEU A 17 37.07 -16.53 -24.55
CA LEU A 17 36.10 -17.62 -24.53
C LEU A 17 36.40 -18.67 -25.61
N ALA A 18 36.94 -18.25 -26.76
CA ALA A 18 37.27 -19.16 -27.86
C ALA A 18 38.55 -20.01 -27.59
N GLU A 19 39.46 -19.54 -26.74
CA GLU A 19 40.69 -20.29 -26.40
C GLU A 19 40.48 -21.37 -25.32
N LYS A 20 39.32 -21.44 -24.66
CA LYS A 20 39.12 -22.36 -23.52
C LYS A 20 38.62 -23.76 -23.91
N ASP A 21 38.29 -23.99 -25.17
CA ASP A 21 37.88 -25.30 -25.69
C ASP A 21 39.05 -26.04 -26.36
N SER A 22 40.10 -26.36 -25.61
CA SER A 22 41.04 -27.44 -25.97
C SER A 22 41.97 -27.81 -24.79
N SER A 23 41.51 -28.74 -23.93
CA SER A 23 42.26 -29.93 -23.46
C SER A 23 41.86 -30.42 -22.05
N SER A 24 41.12 -31.54 -22.06
CA SER A 24 41.19 -32.72 -21.18
C SER A 24 41.07 -32.65 -19.64
N VAL A 25 39.92 -33.16 -19.18
CA VAL A 25 39.66 -34.18 -18.14
C VAL A 25 40.24 -33.99 -16.74
N VAL A 26 39.42 -33.46 -15.83
CA VAL A 26 39.28 -34.02 -14.48
C VAL A 26 37.81 -33.99 -14.06
N ASN A 27 37.35 -35.12 -13.56
CA ASN A 27 35.97 -35.41 -13.19
C ASN A 27 35.59 -34.61 -11.94
N GLU A 28 34.78 -33.57 -12.07
CA GLU A 28 34.13 -32.93 -10.92
C GLU A 28 32.68 -32.62 -11.24
N SER A 29 31.79 -33.28 -10.50
CA SER A 29 30.35 -33.19 -10.59
C SER A 29 29.86 -31.73 -10.59
N PHE A 30 29.13 -31.39 -11.64
CA PHE A 30 28.33 -30.18 -11.80
C PHE A 30 27.75 -29.69 -10.47
N ILE A 31 28.12 -28.49 -10.02
CA ILE A 31 27.30 -27.74 -9.06
C ILE A 31 26.14 -27.13 -9.85
N PRO A 32 24.89 -27.58 -9.65
CA PRO A 32 23.76 -27.00 -10.35
C PRO A 32 23.47 -25.62 -9.75
N ASN A 33 23.33 -24.63 -10.63
CA ASN A 33 22.61 -23.37 -10.46
C ASN A 33 22.45 -22.87 -9.01
N ALA A 34 23.15 -21.79 -8.66
CA ALA A 34 22.84 -21.01 -7.47
C ALA A 34 21.39 -20.52 -7.54
N VAL A 35 20.47 -21.31 -6.99
CA VAL A 35 19.09 -20.93 -6.71
C VAL A 35 19.18 -19.75 -5.77
N LEU A 36 18.77 -18.57 -6.25
CA LEU A 36 18.49 -17.42 -5.39
C LEU A 36 17.41 -17.85 -4.40
N ARG A 37 17.83 -18.31 -3.22
CA ARG A 37 16.90 -18.68 -2.14
C ARG A 37 16.37 -17.40 -1.53
N TYR A 38 15.28 -16.90 -2.08
CA TYR A 38 14.48 -15.87 -1.42
C TYR A 38 14.02 -16.40 -0.05
N PRO A 39 13.97 -15.55 0.99
CA PRO A 39 13.32 -15.91 2.24
C PRO A 39 11.92 -16.46 1.92
N LYS A 40 11.59 -17.63 2.49
CA LYS A 40 10.23 -18.18 2.34
C LYS A 40 9.25 -17.14 2.89
N LEU A 41 8.31 -16.71 2.04
CA LEU A 41 7.24 -15.81 2.45
C LEU A 41 6.51 -16.45 3.64
N LYS A 42 6.47 -15.73 4.77
CA LYS A 42 5.70 -16.17 5.93
C LYS A 42 4.21 -16.02 5.60
N LEU A 43 3.41 -16.95 6.11
CA LEU A 43 1.95 -16.83 6.04
C LEU A 43 1.52 -15.53 6.72
N PRO A 44 0.57 -14.79 6.13
CA PRO A 44 0.00 -13.63 6.79
C PRO A 44 -0.66 -14.09 8.08
N THR A 45 -0.56 -13.27 9.13
CA THR A 45 -1.21 -13.54 10.43
C THR A 45 -2.34 -12.55 10.66
N PHE A 46 -3.49 -13.03 11.12
CA PHE A 46 -4.65 -12.22 11.45
C PHE A 46 -5.00 -12.35 12.93
N ASP A 47 -5.05 -11.20 13.61
CA ASP A 47 -5.31 -11.03 15.04
C ASP A 47 -6.81 -10.97 15.37
N GLY A 48 -7.69 -10.96 14.35
CA GLY A 48 -9.12 -10.72 14.53
C GLY A 48 -9.48 -9.24 14.69
N ASN A 49 -8.53 -8.31 14.48
CA ASN A 49 -8.82 -6.89 14.49
C ASN A 49 -9.26 -6.42 13.11
N ILE A 50 -10.47 -5.87 13.04
CA ILE A 50 -11.07 -5.32 11.80
C ILE A 50 -10.13 -4.30 11.12
N LYS A 51 -9.36 -3.51 11.89
CA LYS A 51 -8.42 -2.52 11.34
C LYS A 51 -7.32 -3.14 10.48
N ASN A 52 -6.94 -4.37 10.80
CA ASN A 52 -5.87 -5.12 10.14
C ASN A 52 -6.40 -6.00 9.00
N TRP A 53 -7.73 -6.08 8.84
CA TRP A 53 -8.38 -6.93 7.85
C TRP A 53 -7.90 -6.67 6.43
N LEU A 54 -7.84 -5.41 5.98
CA LEU A 54 -7.43 -5.09 4.61
C LEU A 54 -6.00 -5.57 4.30
N GLY A 55 -5.08 -5.41 5.26
CA GLY A 55 -3.69 -5.85 5.10
C GLY A 55 -3.55 -7.37 5.09
N TYR A 56 -4.33 -8.06 5.92
CA TYR A 56 -4.40 -9.52 5.92
C TYR A 56 -5.03 -10.06 4.63
N TRP A 57 -6.23 -9.59 4.29
CA TRP A 57 -7.02 -10.06 3.15
C TRP A 57 -6.28 -9.85 1.83
N GLY A 58 -5.60 -8.70 1.67
CA GLY A 58 -4.78 -8.43 0.48
C GLY A 58 -3.66 -9.46 0.24
N GLN A 59 -3.16 -10.11 1.30
CA GLN A 59 -2.15 -11.16 1.20
C GLN A 59 -2.79 -12.55 1.09
N PHE A 60 -3.77 -12.85 1.94
CA PHE A 60 -4.42 -14.15 2.00
C PHE A 60 -5.23 -14.46 0.75
N LYS A 61 -5.78 -13.44 0.07
CA LYS A 61 -6.52 -13.60 -1.19
C LYS A 61 -5.73 -14.37 -2.25
N LYS A 62 -4.40 -14.28 -2.25
CA LYS A 62 -3.55 -15.06 -3.19
C LYS A 62 -3.66 -16.56 -2.96
N ILE A 63 -3.75 -16.99 -1.69
CA ILE A 63 -3.91 -18.40 -1.28
C ILE A 63 -5.31 -18.88 -1.64
N ASP A 64 -6.34 -18.07 -1.37
CA ASP A 64 -7.73 -18.35 -1.72
C ASP A 64 -7.91 -18.57 -3.24
N THR A 65 -7.31 -17.71 -4.06
CA THR A 65 -7.41 -17.78 -5.52
C THR A 65 -6.45 -18.78 -6.18
N ASP A 66 -5.56 -19.44 -5.42
CA ASP A 66 -4.60 -20.39 -6.00
C ASP A 66 -5.34 -21.65 -6.47
N PRO A 67 -5.29 -21.99 -7.78
CA PRO A 67 -5.93 -23.20 -8.31
C PRO A 67 -5.16 -24.49 -7.98
N ASN A 68 -3.90 -24.39 -7.54
CA ASN A 68 -3.08 -25.57 -7.22
C ASN A 68 -3.31 -26.10 -5.80
N LEU A 69 -4.03 -25.33 -4.97
CA LEU A 69 -4.37 -25.72 -3.61
C LEU A 69 -5.81 -26.25 -3.57
N ASP A 70 -5.99 -27.40 -2.96
CA ASP A 70 -7.32 -27.91 -2.66
C ASP A 70 -7.95 -27.18 -1.46
N ASP A 71 -9.25 -27.34 -1.27
CA ASP A 71 -9.96 -26.68 -0.18
C ASP A 71 -9.52 -27.14 1.22
N HIS A 72 -8.97 -28.36 1.34
CA HIS A 72 -8.49 -28.90 2.59
C HIS A 72 -7.19 -28.20 3.03
N ASP A 73 -6.25 -28.05 2.11
CA ASP A 73 -5.01 -27.32 2.29
C ASP A 73 -5.30 -25.83 2.51
N LYS A 74 -6.25 -25.24 1.76
CA LYS A 74 -6.70 -23.86 2.00
C LYS A 74 -7.29 -23.68 3.40
N PHE A 75 -8.05 -24.65 3.90
CA PHE A 75 -8.55 -24.62 5.29
C PHE A 75 -7.40 -24.66 6.30
N ALA A 76 -6.41 -25.54 6.08
CA ALA A 76 -5.22 -25.61 6.93
C ALA A 76 -4.44 -24.28 6.93
N TYR A 77 -4.25 -23.66 5.77
CA TYR A 77 -3.63 -22.34 5.65
C TYR A 77 -4.47 -21.25 6.31
N LEU A 78 -5.79 -21.27 6.15
CA LEU A 78 -6.70 -20.33 6.80
C LEU A 78 -6.53 -20.39 8.33
N LEU A 79 -6.56 -21.59 8.91
CA LEU A 79 -6.38 -21.79 10.34
C LEU A 79 -4.97 -21.37 10.80
N GLN A 80 -3.92 -21.71 10.06
CA GLN A 80 -2.54 -21.34 10.38
C GLN A 80 -2.30 -19.82 10.25
N SER A 81 -3.07 -19.14 9.41
CA SER A 81 -3.01 -17.70 9.22
C SER A 81 -3.72 -16.90 10.33
N MET A 82 -4.37 -17.57 11.29
CA MET A 82 -4.95 -16.91 12.46
C MET A 82 -3.95 -16.86 13.61
N GLU A 83 -3.93 -15.74 14.34
CA GLU A 83 -3.13 -15.62 15.56
C GLU A 83 -3.73 -16.49 16.67
N LYS A 84 -2.88 -17.19 17.42
CA LYS A 84 -3.31 -18.09 18.49
C LYS A 84 -4.04 -17.32 19.59
N GLY A 85 -5.21 -17.79 19.98
CA GLY A 85 -6.06 -17.15 20.99
C GLY A 85 -6.82 -15.92 20.49
N SER A 86 -6.80 -15.64 19.18
CA SER A 86 -7.60 -14.57 18.60
C SER A 86 -9.06 -14.99 18.41
N SER A 87 -9.96 -14.01 18.43
CA SER A 87 -11.38 -14.19 18.06
C SER A 87 -11.57 -14.75 16.64
N ALA A 88 -10.59 -14.51 15.75
CA ALA A 88 -10.59 -15.08 14.41
C ALA A 88 -10.21 -16.57 14.42
N GLU A 89 -9.22 -16.99 15.21
CA GLU A 89 -8.87 -18.40 15.38
C GLU A 89 -10.05 -19.20 15.98
N GLU A 90 -10.69 -18.67 17.02
CA GLU A 90 -11.86 -19.29 17.64
C GLU A 90 -13.00 -19.50 16.64
N LEU A 91 -13.24 -18.51 15.76
CA LEU A 91 -14.24 -18.62 14.70
C LEU A 91 -13.89 -19.76 13.73
N ILE A 92 -12.66 -19.85 13.25
CA ILE A 92 -12.26 -20.88 12.28
C ILE A 92 -12.26 -22.28 12.94
N LYS A 93 -11.81 -22.40 14.19
CA LYS A 93 -11.84 -23.66 14.95
C LYS A 93 -13.25 -24.18 15.25
N SER A 94 -14.27 -23.33 15.19
CA SER A 94 -15.66 -23.75 15.39
C SER A 94 -16.20 -24.62 14.25
N PHE A 95 -15.52 -24.62 13.09
CA PHE A 95 -15.88 -25.44 11.95
C PHE A 95 -15.18 -26.81 12.02
N PRO A 96 -15.85 -27.90 11.58
CA PRO A 96 -15.18 -29.20 11.43
C PRO A 96 -14.00 -29.09 10.47
N PRO A 97 -12.83 -29.67 10.78
CA PRO A 97 -11.70 -29.67 9.89
C PRO A 97 -12.02 -30.44 8.61
N GLY A 98 -11.87 -29.80 7.46
CA GLY A 98 -12.12 -30.41 6.16
C GLY A 98 -12.35 -29.37 5.06
N GLY A 99 -12.08 -29.76 3.80
CA GLY A 99 -12.24 -28.88 2.64
C GLY A 99 -13.68 -28.39 2.45
N GLU A 100 -14.67 -29.23 2.74
CA GLU A 100 -16.10 -28.84 2.64
C GLU A 100 -16.48 -27.67 3.57
N SER A 101 -15.74 -27.50 4.68
CA SER A 101 -15.94 -26.41 5.62
C SER A 101 -15.26 -25.11 5.19
N TYR A 102 -14.30 -25.16 4.26
CA TYR A 102 -13.49 -24.02 3.85
C TYR A 102 -14.33 -22.82 3.40
N SER A 103 -15.19 -23.04 2.42
CA SER A 103 -16.04 -21.97 1.87
C SER A 103 -16.90 -21.32 2.96
N LYS A 104 -17.49 -22.12 3.86
CA LYS A 104 -18.34 -21.63 4.96
C LYS A 104 -17.53 -20.86 6.00
N ALA A 105 -16.38 -21.38 6.40
CA ALA A 105 -15.50 -20.73 7.38
C ALA A 105 -14.97 -19.39 6.85
N LEU A 106 -14.55 -19.36 5.59
CA LEU A 106 -14.07 -18.15 4.91
C LEU A 106 -15.18 -17.09 4.79
N GLN A 107 -16.39 -17.49 4.37
CA GLN A 107 -17.54 -16.59 4.30
C GLN A 107 -17.90 -16.00 5.67
N GLN A 108 -17.87 -16.80 6.73
CA GLN A 108 -18.14 -16.32 8.08
C GLN A 108 -17.06 -15.38 8.59
N LEU A 109 -15.79 -15.65 8.27
CA LEU A 109 -14.68 -14.74 8.55
C LEU A 109 -14.86 -13.39 7.85
N GLN A 110 -15.19 -13.39 6.55
CA GLN A 110 -15.46 -12.17 5.78
C GLN A 110 -16.70 -11.43 6.29
N SER A 111 -17.78 -12.15 6.64
CA SER A 111 -18.99 -11.55 7.21
C SER A 111 -18.74 -10.88 8.57
N ARG A 112 -17.79 -11.40 9.36
CA ARG A 112 -17.49 -10.84 10.67
C ARG A 112 -16.50 -9.67 10.61
N PHE A 113 -15.44 -9.80 9.79
CA PHE A 113 -14.32 -8.85 9.80
C PHE A 113 -14.16 -8.05 8.51
N GLY A 114 -14.73 -8.52 7.41
CA GLY A 114 -14.57 -7.96 6.07
C GLY A 114 -15.75 -7.16 5.53
N LYS A 115 -16.72 -6.81 6.37
CA LYS A 115 -17.85 -5.95 5.99
C LYS A 115 -17.34 -4.55 5.61
N GLU A 116 -17.51 -4.19 4.35
CA GLU A 116 -17.04 -2.91 3.81
C GLU A 116 -17.60 -1.71 4.58
N ASP A 117 -18.91 -1.70 4.89
CA ASP A 117 -19.54 -0.61 5.65
C ASP A 117 -18.89 -0.39 7.03
N LEU A 118 -18.64 -1.49 7.76
CA LEU A 118 -17.98 -1.44 9.07
C LEU A 118 -16.52 -0.99 8.95
N LEU A 119 -15.82 -1.46 7.93
CA LEU A 119 -14.43 -1.04 7.66
C LEU A 119 -14.37 0.46 7.39
N ILE A 120 -15.27 0.97 6.53
CA ILE A 120 -15.37 2.40 6.24
C ILE A 120 -15.61 3.18 7.54
N GLU A 121 -16.59 2.77 8.36
CA GLU A 121 -16.89 3.44 9.63
C GLU A 121 -15.67 3.47 10.57
N VAL A 122 -14.96 2.34 10.71
CA VAL A 122 -13.77 2.23 11.56
C VAL A 122 -12.65 3.15 11.05
N TYR A 123 -12.37 3.15 9.75
CA TYR A 123 -11.32 4.01 9.18
C TYR A 123 -11.68 5.49 9.26
N VAL A 124 -12.94 5.85 9.07
CA VAL A 124 -13.42 7.24 9.25
C VAL A 124 -13.31 7.65 10.71
N ARG A 125 -13.76 6.83 11.67
CA ARG A 125 -13.65 7.14 13.10
C ARG A 125 -12.19 7.30 13.55
N ASP A 126 -11.30 6.43 13.06
CA ASP A 126 -9.86 6.54 13.32
C ASP A 126 -9.26 7.80 12.70
N PHE A 127 -9.71 8.19 11.51
CA PHE A 127 -9.29 9.45 10.90
C PHE A 127 -9.73 10.64 11.74
N LEU A 128 -11.01 10.68 12.14
CA LEU A 128 -11.58 11.75 12.95
C LEU A 128 -10.88 11.86 14.32
N SER A 129 -10.58 10.73 14.96
CA SER A 129 -9.88 10.74 16.24
C SER A 129 -8.47 11.32 16.13
N LEU A 130 -7.74 11.02 15.05
CA LEU A 130 -6.42 11.62 14.79
C LEU A 130 -6.51 13.14 14.59
N VAL A 131 -7.52 13.61 13.85
CA VAL A 131 -7.77 15.05 13.62
C VAL A 131 -8.10 15.75 14.94
N LEU A 132 -8.95 15.16 15.78
CA LEU A 132 -9.35 15.74 17.07
C LEU A 132 -8.23 15.71 18.12
N LEU A 133 -7.44 14.63 18.18
CA LEU A 133 -6.31 14.52 19.11
C LEU A 133 -5.22 15.55 18.81
N ASN A 134 -5.04 15.95 17.55
CA ASN A 134 -4.10 17.01 17.19
C ASN A 134 -4.50 18.40 17.72
N ASN A 135 -5.79 18.61 18.00
CA ASN A 135 -6.29 19.85 18.61
C ASN A 135 -6.13 19.88 20.13
N SER A 136 -5.93 18.72 20.76
CA SER A 136 -5.49 18.66 22.15
C SER A 136 -3.98 18.93 22.18
N GLU A 137 -3.49 19.70 23.15
CA GLU A 137 -2.13 20.30 23.21
C GLU A 137 -0.91 19.33 23.20
N GLN A 138 -1.09 18.08 22.76
CA GLN A 138 -0.01 17.15 22.52
C GLN A 138 0.81 17.57 21.29
N LYS A 139 2.12 17.78 21.50
CA LYS A 139 3.11 18.01 20.43
C LYS A 139 3.25 16.75 19.56
N PHE A 140 2.33 16.52 18.64
CA PHE A 140 2.48 15.51 17.60
C PHE A 140 3.43 16.01 16.52
N SER A 141 4.28 15.13 16.01
CA SER A 141 5.03 15.44 14.79
C SER A 141 4.04 15.55 13.64
N LEU A 142 3.93 16.74 13.05
CA LEU A 142 3.09 17.03 11.89
C LEU A 142 3.27 15.98 10.78
N ARG A 143 4.51 15.52 10.56
CA ARG A 143 4.80 14.46 9.59
C ARG A 143 4.14 13.13 9.93
N LYS A 144 4.22 12.69 11.20
CA LYS A 144 3.55 11.46 11.65
C LYS A 144 2.03 11.57 11.49
N LEU A 145 1.45 12.73 11.75
CA LEU A 145 0.02 12.96 11.53
C LEU A 145 -0.33 12.80 10.05
N TYR A 146 0.43 13.45 9.16
CA TYR A 146 0.24 13.31 7.72
C TYR A 146 0.30 11.86 7.25
N ASP A 147 1.36 11.13 7.63
CA ASP A 147 1.54 9.73 7.21
C ASP A 147 0.38 8.84 7.67
N ASN A 148 -0.14 9.08 8.88
CA ASN A 148 -1.30 8.36 9.41
C ASN A 148 -2.59 8.71 8.67
N LEU A 149 -2.88 10.00 8.47
CA LEU A 149 -4.07 10.45 7.73
C LEU A 149 -4.06 9.89 6.31
N GLU A 150 -2.92 10.00 5.61
CA GLU A 150 -2.77 9.48 4.26
C GLU A 150 -2.91 7.96 4.20
N SER A 151 -2.42 7.24 5.21
CA SER A 151 -2.63 5.79 5.34
C SER A 151 -4.12 5.43 5.44
N LYS A 152 -4.90 6.14 6.28
CA LYS A 152 -6.35 5.91 6.40
C LYS A 152 -7.09 6.25 5.10
N LEU A 153 -6.66 7.30 4.39
CA LEU A 153 -7.24 7.64 3.10
C LEU A 153 -7.00 6.56 2.04
N ARG A 154 -5.78 6.02 1.96
CA ARG A 154 -5.48 4.89 1.06
C ARG A 154 -6.35 3.67 1.36
N ALA A 155 -6.61 3.37 2.63
CA ALA A 155 -7.50 2.28 3.03
C ALA A 155 -8.95 2.51 2.55
N LEU A 156 -9.46 3.74 2.67
CA LEU A 156 -10.78 4.13 2.15
C LEU A 156 -10.86 4.06 0.62
N GLU A 157 -9.78 4.41 -0.09
CA GLU A 157 -9.70 4.26 -1.55
C GLU A 157 -9.80 2.79 -1.98
N VAL A 158 -9.14 1.87 -1.24
CA VAL A 158 -9.22 0.41 -1.50
C VAL A 158 -10.64 -0.12 -1.29
N LEU A 159 -11.40 0.45 -0.35
CA LEU A 159 -12.80 0.11 -0.07
C LEU A 159 -13.79 0.71 -1.09
N GLY A 160 -13.30 1.34 -2.16
CA GLY A 160 -14.15 1.89 -3.23
C GLY A 160 -14.88 3.18 -2.85
N VAL A 161 -14.52 3.84 -1.75
CA VAL A 161 -15.10 5.13 -1.40
C VAL A 161 -14.57 6.19 -2.38
N ALA A 162 -15.50 6.84 -3.10
CA ALA A 162 -15.15 7.84 -4.09
C ALA A 162 -14.34 9.00 -3.47
N ARG A 163 -13.13 9.20 -4.00
CA ARG A 163 -12.16 10.21 -3.55
C ARG A 163 -12.74 11.61 -3.43
N ASP A 164 -13.50 11.97 -4.43
CA ASP A 164 -14.22 13.22 -4.56
C ASP A 164 -15.26 13.47 -3.45
N LYS A 165 -15.88 12.41 -2.91
CA LYS A 165 -16.89 12.54 -1.84
C LYS A 165 -16.26 12.76 -0.47
N TYR A 166 -15.23 12.01 -0.09
CA TYR A 166 -14.61 12.19 1.23
C TYR A 166 -13.63 13.37 1.26
N VAL A 167 -12.91 13.69 0.17
CA VAL A 167 -11.99 14.85 0.17
C VAL A 167 -12.73 16.14 0.47
N ALA A 168 -13.95 16.31 -0.07
CA ALA A 168 -14.77 17.49 0.20
C ALA A 168 -15.19 17.62 1.68
N MET A 169 -15.42 16.50 2.37
CA MET A 169 -15.83 16.49 3.79
C MET A 169 -14.64 16.51 4.75
N LEU A 170 -13.55 15.80 4.42
CA LEU A 170 -12.39 15.65 5.29
C LEU A 170 -11.44 16.84 5.21
N TYR A 171 -11.41 17.55 4.08
CA TYR A 171 -10.52 18.69 3.90
C TYR A 171 -10.76 19.83 4.91
N PRO A 172 -12.00 20.33 5.12
CA PRO A 172 -12.24 21.35 6.13
C PRO A 172 -11.88 20.87 7.55
N LEU A 173 -12.05 19.58 7.81
CA LEU A 173 -11.73 18.99 9.11
C LEU A 173 -10.23 18.97 9.38
N VAL A 174 -9.44 18.53 8.40
CA VAL A 174 -7.98 18.53 8.52
C VAL A 174 -7.46 19.96 8.62
N GLU A 175 -7.98 20.89 7.81
CA GLU A 175 -7.65 22.32 7.89
C GLU A 175 -7.90 22.88 9.29
N SER A 176 -9.05 22.59 9.89
CA SER A 176 -9.38 23.03 11.26
C SER A 176 -8.52 22.39 12.35
N SER A 177 -7.82 21.30 12.06
CA SER A 177 -6.97 20.61 13.03
C SER A 177 -5.52 21.08 13.04
N LEU A 178 -5.13 21.93 12.09
CA LEU A 178 -3.75 22.39 11.98
C LEU A 178 -3.47 23.56 12.93
N PRO A 179 -2.26 23.64 13.51
CA PRO A 179 -1.85 24.82 14.25
C PRO A 179 -1.92 26.09 13.36
N ASP A 180 -2.31 27.20 13.99
CA ASP A 180 -2.47 28.50 13.35
C ASP A 180 -1.23 28.91 12.53
N ASP A 181 -0.03 28.63 13.05
CA ASP A 181 1.25 28.92 12.38
C ASP A 181 1.42 28.12 11.09
N THR A 182 0.99 26.85 11.08
CA THR A 182 1.03 25.97 9.91
C THR A 182 0.02 26.42 8.85
N LEU A 183 -1.19 26.79 9.27
CA LEU A 183 -2.21 27.35 8.37
C LEU A 183 -1.77 28.65 7.74
N ARG A 184 -1.19 29.57 8.53
CA ARG A 184 -0.65 30.84 8.04
C ARG A 184 0.47 30.62 7.03
N ALA A 185 1.40 29.69 7.31
CA ALA A 185 2.45 29.33 6.36
C ALA A 185 1.89 28.76 5.05
N TRP A 186 0.86 27.92 5.15
CA TRP A 186 0.21 27.31 3.99
C TRP A 186 -0.57 28.33 3.14
N HIS A 187 -1.35 29.24 3.74
CA HIS A 187 -2.04 30.29 3.01
C HIS A 187 -1.05 31.23 2.29
N ARG A 188 0.09 31.56 2.93
CA ARG A 188 1.18 32.32 2.29
C ARG A 188 1.73 31.60 1.05
N PHE A 189 2.01 30.30 1.16
CA PHE A 189 2.49 29.49 0.04
C PHE A 189 1.46 29.36 -1.10
N GLN A 190 0.17 29.25 -0.76
CA GLN A 190 -0.90 29.23 -1.77
C GLN A 190 -1.02 30.56 -2.52
N ALA A 191 -0.89 31.69 -1.83
CA ALA A 191 -0.96 33.01 -2.44
C ALA A 191 0.18 33.22 -3.46
N ILE A 192 1.40 32.78 -3.11
CA ILE A 192 2.58 32.84 -3.99
C ILE A 192 2.37 31.99 -5.26
N ASN A 193 1.84 30.78 -5.11
CA ASN A 193 1.58 29.87 -6.24
C ASN A 193 0.38 30.25 -7.12
N ARG A 194 -0.53 31.12 -6.64
CA ARG A 194 -1.59 31.70 -7.49
C ARG A 194 -1.03 32.85 -8.33
N GLY A 195 -0.19 33.71 -7.74
CA GLY A 195 0.47 34.80 -8.47
C GLY A 195 1.38 34.32 -9.61
N HIS A 196 2.00 33.15 -9.49
CA HIS A 196 2.88 32.59 -10.53
C HIS A 196 2.16 32.04 -11.77
N ARG A 197 0.82 31.87 -11.73
CA ARG A 197 0.01 31.45 -12.90
C ARG A 197 -0.60 32.61 -13.67
N GLU A 198 -0.70 33.78 -13.04
CA GLU A 198 -1.29 34.98 -13.65
C GLU A 198 -0.26 35.72 -14.53
N THR A 199 1.04 35.47 -14.34
CA THR A 199 2.11 36.05 -15.18
C THR A 199 2.43 35.24 -16.45
N GLU A 200 1.92 34.01 -16.61
CA GLU A 200 2.20 33.15 -17.79
C GLU A 200 1.00 32.97 -18.75
N SER A 201 -0.16 33.60 -18.52
CA SER A 201 -1.32 33.48 -19.41
C SER A 201 -1.77 34.82 -20.00
N SER A 202 -0.95 35.35 -20.90
CA SER A 202 -1.39 36.34 -21.89
C SER A 202 -1.38 35.72 -23.29
N GLU A 203 -2.27 34.76 -23.54
CA GLU A 203 -2.77 34.46 -24.88
C GLU A 203 -4.19 33.89 -24.79
N PRO A 204 -5.16 34.38 -25.59
CA PRO A 204 -6.57 34.03 -25.44
C PRO A 204 -6.90 32.80 -26.29
N ASN A 205 -7.29 31.69 -25.67
CA ASN A 205 -8.05 30.69 -26.43
C ASN A 205 -9.04 29.87 -25.59
N ASP A 206 -10.05 29.46 -26.34
CA ASP A 206 -11.41 29.05 -26.05
C ASP A 206 -11.68 28.08 -24.89
N LYS A 207 -12.92 28.17 -24.42
CA LYS A 207 -13.56 27.48 -23.30
C LYS A 207 -13.28 25.97 -23.30
N LYS A 208 -12.22 25.54 -22.61
CA LYS A 208 -12.04 24.14 -22.19
C LYS A 208 -11.98 24.01 -20.67
N LYS A 209 -12.94 23.22 -20.17
CA LYS A 209 -12.93 22.46 -18.91
C LYS A 209 -12.83 23.26 -17.60
N LYS A 210 -14.01 23.53 -17.03
CA LYS A 210 -14.23 23.45 -15.58
C LYS A 210 -14.00 22.02 -15.08
N ARG A 211 -12.74 21.59 -15.00
CA ARG A 211 -12.32 20.36 -14.29
C ARG A 211 -10.89 20.55 -13.81
N VAL A 212 -10.70 21.50 -12.90
CA VAL A 212 -9.38 21.78 -12.35
C VAL A 212 -9.52 22.02 -10.85
N ASN A 213 -8.93 21.09 -10.08
CA ASN A 213 -8.30 21.30 -8.78
C ASN A 213 -8.97 20.92 -7.46
N THR A 214 -9.76 19.86 -7.37
CA THR A 214 -9.99 19.21 -6.05
C THR A 214 -8.90 18.18 -5.73
N SER A 215 -8.39 17.46 -6.74
CA SER A 215 -7.30 16.49 -6.56
C SER A 215 -5.91 17.12 -6.34
N HIS A 216 -5.77 18.43 -6.58
CA HIS A 216 -4.50 19.16 -6.39
C HIS A 216 -4.33 19.71 -4.97
N GLY A 217 -5.42 19.92 -4.22
CA GLY A 217 -5.35 20.41 -2.84
C GLY A 217 -4.62 19.43 -1.92
N PHE A 218 -4.94 18.14 -2.03
CA PHE A 218 -4.33 17.09 -1.21
C PHE A 218 -2.86 16.82 -1.58
N ARG A 219 -2.52 16.84 -2.88
CA ARG A 219 -1.13 16.74 -3.34
C ARG A 219 -0.27 17.96 -2.95
N ARG A 220 -0.88 19.14 -2.81
CA ARG A 220 -0.22 20.35 -2.29
C ARG A 220 -0.07 20.32 -0.76
N PHE A 221 -0.94 19.59 -0.06
CA PHE A 221 -0.82 19.29 1.36
C PHE A 221 0.43 18.45 1.64
N ALA A 222 0.69 17.42 0.83
CA ALA A 222 1.87 16.55 0.93
C ALA A 222 3.21 17.30 0.86
N PHE A 223 3.27 18.37 0.05
CA PHE A 223 4.53 19.08 -0.22
C PHE A 223 5.04 19.89 0.98
N ILE A 224 4.15 20.44 1.81
CA ILE A 224 4.55 21.20 3.01
C ILE A 224 4.91 20.28 4.18
N PHE A 225 4.30 19.10 4.28
CA PHE A 225 4.60 18.14 5.35
C PHE A 225 5.87 17.30 5.10
N ALA A 226 6.40 17.32 3.87
CA ALA A 226 7.58 16.56 3.46
C ALA A 226 8.91 17.34 3.56
N GLN A 227 8.87 18.60 4.01
CA GLN A 227 10.03 19.50 4.12
C GLN A 227 10.37 19.77 5.59
#